data_AF-A0AAX2GWP2-F1
#
_entry.id   AF-A0AAX2GWP2-F1
#
_cell.length_a   1.000
_cell.length_b   1.000
_cell.length_c   1.000
_cell.angle_alpha   90.00
_cell.angle_beta   90.00
_cell.angle_gamma   90.00
#
_symmetry.space_group_name_H-M   'P 1'
#
loop_
_entity.id
_entity.type
_entity.pdbx_description
1 polymer ?
#
loop_
_entity_poly.entity_id
_entity_poly.type
_entity_poly.pdbx_seq_one_letter_code
_entity_poly.pdbx_strand_id
1 'polypeptide(L)'
;MGKVKDILRVALRQNALYVPADVKPQKEVTAGSLALVKELKRYGFAVDEPLLHALNGARADYFRMVVSTIKEVLGIGLSWTPLVRDWEKPTGESAVDHLITLYFNVLKAQKSLPSPYWDDDEERFVGAVGYFPCGHYIPDGTFPVERYTGCPFCGRAVETSTKHYKGQGSKLRLLTLWRDTDAEAY
;
A
#
# COMPACT_ATOMS: atom_id res chain seq x y z
N MET A 1 -5.94 -0.09 -15.95
CA MET A 1 -5.01 -0.81 -15.04
C MET A 1 -5.63 -1.15 -13.67
N GLY A 2 -6.50 -0.31 -13.09
CA GLY A 2 -7.17 -0.61 -11.80
C GLY A 2 -7.90 -1.96 -11.79
N LYS A 3 -8.78 -2.21 -12.78
CA LYS A 3 -9.53 -3.47 -12.91
C LYS A 3 -8.63 -4.72 -12.92
N VAL A 4 -7.52 -4.69 -13.65
CA VAL A 4 -6.55 -5.81 -13.72
C VAL A 4 -5.90 -6.05 -12.35
N LYS A 5 -5.55 -4.98 -11.64
CA LYS A 5 -4.97 -5.05 -10.30
C LYS A 5 -5.96 -5.66 -9.29
N ASP A 6 -7.24 -5.31 -9.39
CA ASP A 6 -8.26 -5.87 -8.51
C ASP A 6 -8.49 -7.37 -8.77
N ILE A 7 -8.51 -7.79 -10.04
CA ILE A 7 -8.57 -9.21 -10.41
C ILE A 7 -7.32 -9.95 -9.89
N LEU A 8 -6.12 -9.36 -10.04
CA LEU A 8 -4.89 -9.93 -9.50
C LEU A 8 -4.95 -10.15 -7.98
N ARG A 9 -5.57 -9.24 -7.22
CA ARG A 9 -5.75 -9.41 -5.77
C ARG A 9 -6.62 -10.63 -5.45
N VAL A 10 -7.66 -10.88 -6.23
CA VAL A 10 -8.53 -12.05 -6.08
C VAL A 10 -7.79 -13.33 -6.51
N ALA A 11 -7.12 -13.31 -7.66
CA ALA A 11 -6.36 -14.44 -8.18
C ALA A 11 -5.28 -14.92 -7.21
N LEU A 12 -4.55 -14.01 -6.56
CA LEU A 12 -3.52 -14.35 -5.58
C LEU A 12 -4.08 -15.11 -4.36
N ARG A 13 -5.34 -14.88 -3.98
CA ARG A 13 -5.99 -15.65 -2.90
C ARG A 13 -6.28 -17.09 -3.32
N GLN A 14 -6.51 -17.31 -4.61
CA GLN A 14 -6.72 -18.63 -5.22
C GLN A 14 -5.42 -19.29 -5.70
N ASN A 15 -4.25 -18.76 -5.32
CA ASN A 15 -2.94 -19.21 -5.82
C ASN A 15 -2.86 -19.20 -7.36
N ALA A 16 -3.37 -18.14 -7.97
CA ALA A 16 -3.33 -17.92 -9.40
C ALA A 16 -2.79 -16.52 -9.74
N LEU A 17 -2.35 -16.35 -10.98
CA LEU A 17 -1.97 -15.06 -11.55
C LEU A 17 -2.75 -14.83 -12.84
N TYR A 18 -3.55 -13.77 -12.85
CA TYR A 18 -4.34 -13.38 -14.02
C TYR A 18 -3.46 -12.69 -15.06
N VAL A 19 -3.35 -13.29 -16.25
CA VAL A 19 -2.66 -12.69 -17.40
C VAL A 19 -3.70 -12.35 -18.48
N PRO A 20 -3.85 -11.08 -18.86
CA PRO A 20 -4.87 -10.69 -19.82
C PRO A 20 -4.67 -11.37 -21.19
N ALA A 21 -5.76 -11.58 -21.94
CA ALA A 21 -5.74 -12.34 -23.19
C ALA A 21 -4.97 -11.67 -24.34
N ASP A 22 -4.64 -10.38 -24.23
CA ASP A 22 -3.80 -9.65 -25.19
C ASP A 22 -2.34 -10.16 -25.19
N VAL A 23 -1.90 -10.77 -24.08
CA VAL A 23 -0.58 -11.36 -23.95
C VAL A 23 -0.55 -12.75 -24.57
N LYS A 24 0.11 -12.84 -25.74
CA LYS A 24 0.37 -14.11 -26.41
C LYS A 24 1.48 -14.89 -25.69
N PRO A 25 1.27 -16.17 -25.37
CA PRO A 25 2.29 -16.98 -24.71
C PRO A 25 3.48 -17.21 -25.64
N GLN A 26 4.68 -17.22 -25.06
CA GLN A 26 5.94 -17.46 -25.77
C GLN A 26 6.72 -18.61 -25.12
N LYS A 27 7.31 -19.47 -25.95
CA LYS A 27 8.12 -20.61 -25.47
C LYS A 27 9.50 -20.18 -25.01
N GLU A 28 10.09 -19.17 -25.66
CA GLU A 28 11.41 -18.67 -25.31
C GLU A 28 11.38 -17.91 -23.99
N VAL A 29 12.32 -18.25 -23.11
CA VAL A 29 12.41 -17.66 -21.78
C VAL A 29 13.05 -16.28 -21.88
N THR A 30 12.33 -15.27 -21.39
CA THR A 30 12.81 -13.88 -21.40
C THR A 30 13.53 -13.54 -20.09
N ALA A 31 14.53 -12.65 -20.14
CA ALA A 31 15.21 -12.18 -18.93
C ALA A 31 14.24 -11.53 -17.91
N GLY A 32 13.20 -10.85 -18.39
CA GLY A 32 12.18 -10.21 -17.55
C GLY A 32 11.31 -11.21 -16.78
N SER A 33 10.90 -12.31 -17.41
CA SER A 33 10.10 -13.34 -16.74
C SER A 33 10.93 -14.08 -15.70
N LEU A 34 12.20 -14.36 -15.97
CA LEU A 34 13.13 -14.92 -14.97
C LEU A 34 13.35 -13.98 -13.78
N ALA A 35 13.52 -12.68 -14.04
CA ALA A 35 13.63 -11.69 -12.97
C ALA A 35 12.37 -11.65 -12.10
N LEU A 36 11.19 -11.74 -12.71
CA LEU A 36 9.93 -11.84 -11.97
C LEU A 36 9.86 -13.13 -11.14
N VAL A 37 10.15 -14.30 -11.73
CA VAL A 37 10.14 -15.59 -11.03
C VAL A 37 11.09 -15.57 -9.83
N LYS A 38 12.29 -15.00 -9.98
CA LYS A 38 13.25 -14.83 -8.89
C LYS A 38 12.68 -13.98 -7.75
N GLU A 39 11.95 -12.92 -8.08
CA GLU A 39 11.32 -12.06 -7.10
C GLU A 39 10.12 -12.75 -6.41
N LEU A 40 9.28 -13.46 -7.17
CA LEU A 40 8.18 -14.29 -6.65
C LEU A 40 8.68 -15.37 -5.68
N LYS A 41 9.80 -16.01 -6.00
CA LYS A 41 10.44 -17.00 -5.13
C LYS A 41 10.86 -16.44 -3.78
N ARG A 42 11.30 -15.16 -3.71
CA ARG A 42 11.63 -14.51 -2.44
C ARG A 42 10.42 -14.36 -1.52
N TYR A 43 9.24 -14.23 -2.10
CA TYR A 43 7.95 -14.14 -1.40
C TYR A 43 7.26 -15.49 -1.19
N GLY A 44 7.91 -16.61 -1.54
CA GLY A 44 7.39 -17.96 -1.28
C GLY A 44 6.49 -18.52 -2.39
N PHE A 45 6.51 -17.92 -3.59
CA PHE A 45 5.74 -18.41 -4.74
C PHE A 45 6.61 -19.16 -5.75
N ALA A 46 6.03 -20.19 -6.36
CA ALA A 46 6.51 -20.86 -7.56
C ALA A 46 5.55 -20.57 -8.71
N VAL A 47 6.01 -20.70 -9.95
CA VAL A 47 5.24 -20.40 -11.15
C VAL A 47 5.05 -21.69 -11.94
N ASP A 48 3.82 -21.95 -12.36
CA ASP A 48 3.49 -23.08 -13.23
C ASP A 48 3.97 -22.85 -14.68
N GLU A 49 4.19 -23.93 -15.44
CA GLU A 49 4.74 -23.86 -16.81
C GLU A 49 3.85 -23.05 -17.78
N PRO A 50 2.51 -23.26 -17.84
CA PRO A 50 1.63 -22.45 -18.70
C PRO A 50 1.67 -20.97 -18.33
N LEU A 51 1.80 -20.67 -17.03
CA LEU A 51 1.93 -19.29 -16.55
C LEU A 51 3.28 -18.70 -16.97
N LEU A 52 4.38 -19.45 -16.90
CA LEU A 52 5.68 -18.99 -17.35
C LEU A 52 5.67 -18.63 -18.84
N HIS A 53 5.05 -19.45 -19.68
CA HIS A 53 4.87 -19.16 -21.10
C HIS A 53 4.05 -17.90 -21.33
N ALA A 54 2.99 -17.68 -20.56
CA ALA A 54 2.21 -16.44 -20.63
C ALA A 54 3.03 -15.21 -20.19
N LEU A 55 3.86 -15.35 -19.15
CA LEU A 55 4.72 -14.28 -18.65
C LEU A 55 5.84 -13.89 -19.60
N ASN A 56 6.37 -14.84 -20.40
CA ASN A 56 7.40 -14.54 -21.40
C ASN A 56 6.92 -13.51 -22.44
N GLY A 57 5.63 -13.53 -22.79
CA GLY A 57 5.04 -12.54 -23.71
C GLY A 57 4.65 -11.21 -23.06
N ALA A 58 4.73 -11.10 -21.73
CA ALA A 58 4.25 -9.94 -21.00
C ALA A 58 5.28 -8.81 -20.95
N ARG A 59 4.78 -7.58 -20.75
CA ARG A 59 5.61 -6.36 -20.72
C ARG A 59 6.11 -6.04 -19.31
N ALA A 60 7.16 -5.23 -19.21
CA ALA A 60 7.81 -4.89 -17.94
C ALA A 60 6.92 -4.09 -16.96
N ASP A 61 5.99 -3.29 -17.48
CA ASP A 61 4.93 -2.61 -16.75
C ASP A 61 3.98 -3.58 -16.05
N TYR A 62 3.62 -4.70 -16.70
CA TYR A 62 2.84 -5.76 -16.07
C TYR A 62 3.61 -6.42 -14.91
N PHE A 63 4.90 -6.72 -15.08
CA PHE A 63 5.73 -7.30 -14.01
C PHE A 63 5.80 -6.39 -12.78
N ARG A 64 5.96 -5.07 -12.98
CA ARG A 64 5.94 -4.09 -11.89
C ARG A 64 4.59 -4.08 -11.16
N MET A 65 3.48 -4.18 -11.90
CA MET A 65 2.14 -4.27 -11.33
C MET A 65 1.96 -5.53 -10.49
N VAL A 66 2.40 -6.69 -10.98
CA VAL A 66 2.33 -7.97 -10.23
C VAL A 66 3.10 -7.87 -8.92
N VAL A 67 4.35 -7.39 -8.95
CA VAL A 67 5.18 -7.25 -7.75
C VAL A 67 4.55 -6.26 -6.76
N SER A 68 4.05 -5.12 -7.23
CA SER A 68 3.32 -4.16 -6.39
C SER A 68 2.10 -4.79 -5.73
N THR A 69 1.31 -5.55 -6.48
CA THR A 69 0.08 -6.18 -5.98
C THR A 69 0.39 -7.25 -4.93
N ILE A 70 1.44 -8.06 -5.15
CA ILE A 70 1.89 -9.06 -4.19
C ILE A 70 2.38 -8.39 -2.90
N LYS A 71 3.17 -7.32 -3.00
CA LYS A 71 3.62 -6.57 -1.82
C LYS A 71 2.44 -6.03 -1.01
N GLU A 72 1.45 -5.47 -1.68
CA GLU A 72 0.23 -4.99 -1.03
C GLU A 72 -0.55 -6.11 -0.34
N VAL A 73 -0.78 -7.23 -1.03
CA VAL A 73 -1.54 -8.38 -0.49
C VAL A 73 -0.82 -9.03 0.70
N LEU A 74 0.51 -9.11 0.64
CA LEU A 74 1.33 -9.64 1.75
C LEU A 74 1.58 -8.62 2.86
N GLY A 75 1.12 -7.38 2.72
CA GLY A 75 1.40 -6.31 3.69
C GLY A 75 2.88 -5.96 3.79
N ILE A 76 3.65 -6.19 2.74
CA ILE A 76 5.09 -5.88 2.69
C ILE A 76 5.24 -4.36 2.61
N GLY A 77 5.91 -3.78 3.62
CA GLY A 77 6.03 -2.35 3.78
C GLY A 77 4.93 -1.73 4.66
N LEU A 78 4.07 -2.55 5.28
CA LEU A 78 3.24 -2.09 6.40
C LEU A 78 4.07 -2.07 7.70
N SER A 79 3.72 -1.16 8.59
CA SER A 79 4.23 -1.14 9.96
C SER A 79 3.39 -2.09 10.81
N TRP A 80 4.04 -3.01 11.52
CA TRP A 80 3.39 -3.87 12.51
C TRP A 80 3.32 -3.21 13.90
N THR A 81 3.85 -1.98 14.03
CA THR A 81 3.74 -1.18 15.25
C THR A 81 2.33 -0.61 15.36
N PRO A 82 1.75 -0.59 16.58
CA PRO A 82 0.48 0.07 16.80
C PRO A 82 0.60 1.55 16.43
N LEU A 83 -0.49 2.12 15.91
CA LEU A 83 -0.56 3.54 15.57
C LEU A 83 -0.28 4.42 16.79
N VAL A 84 -0.76 4.01 17.95
CA VAL A 84 -0.57 4.69 19.25
C VAL A 84 0.46 3.91 20.08
N ARG A 85 1.49 4.61 20.54
CA ARG A 85 2.46 4.14 21.53
C ARG A 85 1.79 4.09 22.91
N ASP A 86 2.05 3.02 23.66
CA ASP A 86 1.43 2.76 24.95
C ASP A 86 -0.11 2.83 24.88
N TRP A 87 -0.69 2.12 23.90
CA TRP A 87 -2.13 2.10 23.64
C TRP A 87 -2.99 1.68 24.85
N GLU A 88 -2.38 1.08 25.88
CA GLU A 88 -3.00 0.79 27.17
C GLU A 88 -3.40 2.07 27.94
N LYS A 89 -2.71 3.20 27.70
CA LYS A 89 -3.06 4.50 28.28
C LYS A 89 -3.93 5.29 27.29
N PRO A 90 -5.11 5.78 27.68
CA PRO A 90 -5.96 6.59 26.80
C PRO A 90 -5.21 7.82 26.31
N THR A 91 -5.52 8.28 25.10
CA THR A 91 -4.87 9.44 24.48
C THR A 91 -5.30 10.77 25.08
N GLY A 92 -6.48 10.81 25.71
CA GLY A 92 -7.04 12.04 26.29
C GLY A 92 -7.66 12.97 25.25
N GLU A 93 -7.77 12.52 24.00
CA GLU A 93 -8.38 13.26 22.89
C GLU A 93 -9.90 13.28 23.00
N SER A 94 -10.49 14.42 22.62
CA SER A 94 -11.92 14.62 22.58
C SER A 94 -12.48 14.52 21.15
N ALA A 95 -13.79 14.30 21.02
CA ALA A 95 -14.45 14.35 19.71
C ALA A 95 -14.29 15.71 19.02
N VAL A 96 -14.09 16.78 19.78
CA VAL A 96 -13.87 18.15 19.27
C VAL A 96 -12.53 18.23 18.53
N ASP A 97 -11.49 17.58 19.04
CA ASP A 97 -10.14 17.57 18.43
C ASP A 97 -10.14 16.94 17.03
N HIS A 98 -10.91 15.86 16.88
CA HIS A 98 -11.15 15.22 15.59
C HIS A 98 -11.94 16.12 14.63
N LEU A 99 -12.94 16.85 15.12
CA LEU A 99 -13.75 17.77 14.30
C LEU A 99 -12.93 18.97 13.82
N ILE A 100 -12.12 19.56 14.71
CA ILE A 100 -11.18 20.63 14.36
C ILE A 100 -10.23 20.14 13.25
N THR A 101 -9.66 18.95 13.42
CA THR A 101 -8.73 18.39 12.43
C THR A 101 -9.41 18.03 11.11
N LEU A 102 -10.65 17.53 11.15
CA LEU A 102 -11.48 17.30 9.95
C LEU A 102 -11.72 18.60 9.20
N TYR A 103 -12.06 19.68 9.91
CA TYR A 103 -12.30 21.00 9.35
C TYR A 103 -11.09 21.50 8.54
N PHE A 104 -9.88 21.41 9.11
CA PHE A 104 -8.66 21.84 8.42
C PHE A 104 -8.31 20.99 7.20
N ASN A 105 -8.54 19.67 7.24
CA ASN A 105 -8.11 18.76 6.18
C ASN A 105 -9.11 18.59 5.04
N VAL A 106 -10.41 18.48 5.35
CA VAL A 106 -11.45 18.16 4.36
C VAL A 106 -12.00 19.41 3.69
N LEU A 107 -12.25 20.46 4.48
CA LEU A 107 -12.81 21.69 3.93
C LEU A 107 -11.76 22.59 3.25
N LYS A 108 -10.49 22.14 3.19
CA LYS A 108 -9.35 22.89 2.64
C LYS A 108 -9.31 24.34 3.12
N ALA A 109 -9.78 24.57 4.35
CA ALA A 109 -9.89 25.88 4.97
C ALA A 109 -8.51 26.52 5.26
N GLN A 110 -7.42 25.86 4.86
CA GLN A 110 -6.05 26.33 5.00
C GLN A 110 -5.81 27.70 4.36
N LYS A 111 -6.48 28.06 3.26
CA LYS A 111 -6.22 29.33 2.54
C LYS A 111 -7.33 30.38 2.60
N SER A 112 -8.54 30.00 2.99
CA SER A 112 -9.74 30.84 2.75
C SER A 112 -10.35 31.46 4.00
N LEU A 113 -9.72 31.31 5.16
CA LEU A 113 -10.15 31.97 6.39
C LEU A 113 -9.03 32.87 6.90
N PRO A 114 -9.33 34.11 7.32
CA PRO A 114 -8.47 34.85 8.22
C PRO A 114 -8.44 34.07 9.54
N SER A 115 -7.53 33.11 9.60
CA SER A 115 -7.23 32.45 10.85
C SER A 115 -6.39 33.42 11.67
N PRO A 116 -6.73 33.69 12.94
CA PRO A 116 -5.84 34.38 13.89
C PRO A 116 -4.47 33.71 14.06
N TYR A 117 -4.30 32.54 13.44
CA TYR A 117 -3.19 31.63 13.54
C TYR A 117 -2.54 31.36 12.17
N TRP A 118 -2.80 32.17 11.13
CA TRP A 118 -2.07 32.08 9.86
C TRP A 118 -0.95 33.12 9.84
N ASP A 119 0.30 32.67 9.74
CA ASP A 119 1.46 33.55 9.55
C ASP A 119 1.73 33.69 8.05
N ASP A 120 1.51 34.90 7.53
CA ASP A 120 1.69 35.22 6.12
C ASP A 120 3.18 35.22 5.70
N ASP A 121 4.13 35.38 6.64
CA ASP A 121 5.56 35.44 6.34
C ASP A 121 6.20 34.04 6.23
N GLU A 122 5.71 33.06 6.99
CA GLU A 122 6.20 31.66 6.96
C GLU A 122 5.31 30.69 6.15
N GLU A 123 4.19 31.17 5.58
CA GLU A 123 3.11 30.34 5.00
C GLU A 123 2.71 29.17 5.93
N ARG A 124 2.78 29.38 7.24
CA ARG A 124 2.58 28.36 8.27
C ARG A 124 1.52 28.81 9.26
N PHE A 125 0.77 27.84 9.76
CA PHE A 125 -0.16 28.08 10.85
C PHE A 125 0.58 28.13 12.21
N VAL A 126 0.42 29.22 12.96
CA VAL A 126 0.92 29.42 14.32
C VAL A 126 0.09 28.56 15.28
N GLY A 127 0.66 27.46 15.77
CA GLY A 127 -0.08 26.39 16.44
C GLY A 127 -0.28 25.17 15.54
N ALA A 128 0.68 24.86 14.67
CA ALA A 128 0.79 23.57 14.01
C ALA A 128 1.90 22.74 14.66
N VAL A 129 1.63 21.47 14.95
CA VAL A 129 2.73 20.51 15.13
C VAL A 129 3.45 20.31 13.78
N GLY A 130 2.68 20.20 12.69
CA GLY A 130 3.20 20.17 11.32
C GLY A 130 2.34 19.34 10.34
N TYR A 131 2.80 19.27 9.09
CA TYR A 131 2.26 18.36 8.08
C TYR A 131 2.86 16.96 8.22
N PHE A 132 2.00 15.95 8.21
CA PHE A 132 2.45 14.56 8.15
C PHE A 132 2.80 14.17 6.70
N PRO A 133 3.65 13.13 6.48
CA PRO A 133 3.97 12.64 5.12
C PRO A 133 2.76 12.19 4.29
N CYS A 134 1.63 11.93 4.95
CA CYS A 134 0.37 11.63 4.29
C CYS A 134 -0.33 12.85 3.67
N GLY A 135 0.17 14.06 3.93
CA GLY A 135 -0.39 15.34 3.47
C GLY A 135 -1.38 15.98 4.44
N HIS A 136 -1.79 15.28 5.52
CA HIS A 136 -2.70 15.86 6.51
C HIS A 136 -1.99 16.83 7.46
N TYR A 137 -2.70 17.89 7.77
CA TYR A 137 -2.34 18.91 8.74
C TYR A 137 -2.92 18.57 10.11
N ILE A 138 -2.08 18.59 11.15
CA ILE A 138 -2.50 18.34 12.54
C ILE A 138 -2.31 19.64 13.35
N PRO A 139 -3.41 20.28 13.80
CA PRO A 139 -3.34 21.46 14.67
C PRO A 139 -2.70 21.11 16.02
N ASP A 140 -1.93 22.04 16.57
CA ASP A 140 -1.33 21.92 17.90
C ASP A 140 -2.40 21.85 18.99
N GLY A 141 -2.10 21.08 20.04
CA GLY A 141 -3.02 20.82 21.14
C GLY A 141 -4.20 19.88 20.84
N THR A 142 -4.41 19.45 19.58
CA THR A 142 -5.51 18.51 19.26
C THR A 142 -5.14 17.04 19.50
N PHE A 143 -3.90 16.66 19.18
CA PHE A 143 -3.40 15.29 19.34
C PHE A 143 -2.04 15.30 20.03
N PRO A 144 -1.77 14.36 20.96
CA PRO A 144 -0.45 14.11 21.52
C PRO A 144 0.43 13.39 20.47
N VAL A 145 0.88 14.12 19.45
CA VAL A 145 1.58 13.60 18.26
C VAL A 145 2.81 12.74 18.58
N GLU A 146 3.50 13.00 19.68
CA GLU A 146 4.65 12.25 20.19
C GLU A 146 4.30 10.81 20.55
N ARG A 147 3.02 10.55 20.84
CA ARG A 147 2.49 9.22 21.11
C ARG A 147 2.12 8.45 19.85
N TYR A 148 2.22 9.05 18.67
CA TYR A 148 1.83 8.39 17.43
C TYR A 148 3.03 7.87 16.63
N THR A 149 2.86 6.73 15.97
CA THR A 149 3.80 6.17 14.98
C THR A 149 3.36 6.47 13.54
N GLY A 150 2.20 7.11 13.39
CA GLY A 150 1.54 7.46 12.14
C GLY A 150 0.72 8.74 12.27
N CYS A 151 0.01 9.12 11.22
CA CYS A 151 -0.90 10.26 11.28
C CYS A 151 -2.11 9.92 12.19
N PRO A 152 -2.40 10.72 13.23
CA PRO A 152 -3.54 10.46 14.12
C PRO A 152 -4.89 10.61 13.41
N PHE A 153 -4.96 11.39 12.34
CA PHE A 153 -6.20 11.64 11.60
C PHE A 153 -6.57 10.50 10.64
N CYS A 154 -5.62 10.00 9.84
CA CYS A 154 -5.91 8.97 8.82
C CYS A 154 -5.28 7.60 9.10
N GLY A 155 -4.51 7.47 10.17
CA GLY A 155 -3.85 6.23 10.56
C GLY A 155 -2.68 5.80 9.67
N ARG A 156 -2.27 6.61 8.69
CA ARG A 156 -1.13 6.25 7.83
C ARG A 156 0.17 6.27 8.64
N ALA A 157 0.84 5.14 8.72
CA ALA A 157 2.14 5.02 9.39
C ALA A 157 3.18 5.98 8.80
N VAL A 158 4.01 6.58 9.67
CA VAL A 158 5.15 7.41 9.27
C VAL A 158 6.35 6.52 8.97
N GLU A 159 6.58 5.51 9.81
CA GLU A 159 7.66 4.54 9.64
C GLU A 159 7.11 3.20 9.16
N THR A 160 7.56 2.73 8.00
CA THR A 160 7.24 1.39 7.49
C THR A 160 8.26 0.36 7.94
N SER A 161 7.85 -0.89 8.17
CA SER A 161 8.80 -1.96 8.52
C SER A 161 9.89 -2.10 7.44
N THR A 162 11.15 -2.00 7.86
CA THR A 162 12.34 -2.28 7.02
C THR A 162 12.68 -3.77 6.96
N LYS A 163 12.08 -4.58 7.85
CA LYS A 163 12.37 -6.01 7.96
C LYS A 163 11.33 -6.83 7.20
N HIS A 164 11.78 -7.48 6.13
CA HIS A 164 10.99 -8.41 5.34
C HIS A 164 11.48 -9.84 5.59
N TYR A 165 10.64 -10.68 6.19
CA TYR A 165 10.94 -12.10 6.35
C TYR A 165 10.83 -12.79 4.98
N LYS A 166 11.99 -13.20 4.43
CA LYS A 166 12.08 -13.92 3.16
C LYS A 166 12.12 -15.43 3.43
N GLY A 167 11.57 -16.23 2.52
CA GLY A 167 11.54 -17.69 2.67
C GLY A 167 10.55 -18.18 3.74
N GLN A 168 9.44 -17.46 3.95
CA GLN A 168 8.33 -17.98 4.77
C GLN A 168 7.76 -19.25 4.12
N GLY A 169 7.87 -20.38 4.83
CA GLY A 169 7.36 -21.68 4.39
C GLY A 169 8.41 -22.52 3.66
N SER A 170 8.66 -23.74 4.14
CA SER A 170 9.48 -24.73 3.44
C SER A 170 8.86 -25.18 2.10
N LYS A 171 7.55 -24.95 1.91
CA LYS A 171 6.78 -25.29 0.72
C LYS A 171 6.37 -24.02 -0.03
N LEU A 172 6.83 -23.88 -1.28
CA LEU A 172 6.43 -22.79 -2.17
C LEU A 172 4.97 -23.00 -2.63
N ARG A 173 4.21 -21.91 -2.70
CA ARG A 173 2.85 -21.91 -3.27
C ARG A 173 2.94 -21.84 -4.78
N LEU A 174 2.35 -22.81 -5.48
CA LEU A 174 2.33 -22.83 -6.94
C LEU A 174 1.28 -21.84 -7.45
N LEU A 175 1.68 -20.90 -8.31
CA LEU A 175 0.80 -19.97 -8.99
C LEU A 175 0.40 -20.54 -10.35
N THR A 176 -0.90 -20.73 -10.54
CA THR A 176 -1.51 -21.18 -11.79
C THR A 176 -1.90 -20.00 -12.70
N LEU A 177 -2.06 -20.25 -13.99
CA LEU A 177 -2.49 -19.24 -14.95
C LEU A 177 -4.00 -19.02 -14.87
N TRP A 178 -4.42 -17.76 -14.71
CA TRP A 178 -5.81 -17.35 -14.92
C TRP A 178 -5.94 -16.51 -16.19
N ARG A 179 -6.99 -16.80 -16.96
CA ARG A 179 -7.46 -16.01 -18.11
C ARG A 179 -8.79 -15.34 -17.79
N ASP A 180 -9.35 -14.63 -18.77
CA ASP A 180 -10.62 -13.91 -18.61
C ASP A 180 -11.77 -14.83 -18.17
N THR A 181 -11.81 -16.05 -18.71
CA THR A 181 -12.82 -17.07 -18.33
C THR A 181 -12.72 -17.48 -16.86
N ASP A 182 -11.51 -17.59 -16.33
CA ASP A 182 -11.29 -17.96 -14.93
C ASP A 182 -11.63 -16.80 -14.00
N ALA A 183 -11.33 -15.57 -14.44
CA ALA A 183 -11.65 -14.35 -13.70
C ALA A 183 -13.15 -14.07 -13.64
N GLU A 184 -13.90 -14.42 -14.69
CA GLU A 184 -15.38 -14.26 -14.73
C GLU A 184 -16.13 -15.26 -13.84
N ALA A 185 -15.47 -16.36 -13.45
CA ALA A 185 -16.07 -17.38 -12.58
C ALA A 185 -16.11 -16.98 -11.09
N TYR A 186 -15.54 -15.83 -10.70
CA TYR A 186 -15.38 -15.35 -9.32
C TYR A 186 -15.87 -13.91 -9.14
#